data_AF-A0A5U8K5I1-F1
#
_entry.id   AF-A0A5U8K5I1-F1
#
_cell.length_a   1.000
_cell.length_b   1.000
_cell.length_c   1.000
_cell.angle_alpha   90.00
_cell.angle_beta   90.00
_cell.angle_gamma   90.00
#
_symmetry.space_group_name_H-M   'P 1'
#
loop_
_entity.id
_entity.type
_entity.pdbx_description
1 polymer ?
#
loop_
_entity_poly.entity_id
_entity_poly.type
_entity_poly.pdbx_seq_one_letter_code
_entity_poly.pdbx_strand_id
1 'polypeptide(L)'
;MKISKILSDTVLLASLILCGLAVIAEMINAQIEDNRLIRQVETSPDVRTLGKVTDSTPTENNSNKLIRLDDGTTLILDTTDDIPAGVTAVLRRTDKRPGEQQNWLCLKALSTEHTTCYRLKGNLF
;
A
#
# COMPACT_ATOMS: atom_id res chain seq x y z
N MET A 1 8.81 -46.81 -19.13
CA MET A 1 7.67 -45.89 -18.89
C MET A 1 7.38 -45.59 -17.41
N LYS A 2 8.23 -45.98 -16.45
CA LYS A 2 8.08 -45.63 -15.00
C LYS A 2 8.92 -44.42 -14.58
N ILE A 3 10.07 -44.22 -15.20
CA ILE A 3 11.04 -43.15 -14.84
C ILE A 3 10.51 -41.76 -15.21
N SER A 4 9.80 -41.61 -16.34
CA SER A 4 9.25 -40.31 -16.76
C SER A 4 8.11 -39.82 -15.85
N LYS A 5 7.35 -40.73 -15.24
CA LYS A 5 6.27 -40.40 -14.31
C LYS A 5 6.83 -39.89 -12.98
N ILE A 6 7.86 -40.57 -12.47
CA ILE A 6 8.58 -40.17 -11.25
C ILE A 6 9.25 -38.80 -11.44
N LEU A 7 9.89 -38.55 -12.59
CA LEU A 7 10.46 -37.22 -12.90
C LEU A 7 9.38 -36.13 -12.99
N SER A 8 8.21 -36.45 -13.55
CA SER A 8 7.10 -35.51 -13.64
C SER A 8 6.54 -35.16 -12.25
N ASP A 9 6.38 -36.16 -11.39
CA ASP A 9 5.80 -35.99 -10.06
C ASP A 9 6.75 -35.23 -9.12
N THR A 10 8.07 -35.43 -9.25
CA THR A 10 9.06 -34.67 -8.46
C THR A 10 9.20 -33.21 -8.92
N VAL A 11 9.07 -32.94 -10.23
CA VAL A 11 9.05 -31.55 -10.75
C VAL A 11 7.81 -30.81 -10.28
N LEU A 12 6.66 -31.49 -10.22
CA LEU A 12 5.40 -30.91 -9.76
C LEU A 12 5.41 -30.62 -8.24
N LEU A 13 6.04 -31.48 -7.46
CA LEU A 13 6.28 -31.24 -6.03
C LEU A 13 7.24 -30.07 -5.81
N ALA A 14 8.33 -29.98 -6.58
CA ALA A 14 9.29 -28.89 -6.48
C ALA A 14 8.66 -27.54 -6.86
N SER A 15 7.80 -27.49 -7.88
CA SER A 15 7.10 -26.26 -8.27
C SER A 15 6.09 -25.81 -7.21
N LEU A 16 5.34 -26.73 -6.60
CA LEU A 16 4.43 -26.41 -5.49
C LEU A 16 5.17 -25.85 -4.27
N ILE A 17 6.33 -26.43 -3.93
CA ILE A 17 7.16 -25.95 -2.82
C ILE A 17 7.70 -24.55 -3.13
N LEU A 18 8.20 -24.31 -4.35
CA LEU A 18 8.68 -22.99 -4.78
C LEU A 18 7.56 -21.94 -4.75
N CYS A 19 6.36 -22.28 -5.23
CA CYS A 19 5.20 -21.39 -5.14
C CYS A 19 4.82 -21.10 -3.68
N GLY A 20 4.80 -22.12 -2.82
CA GLY A 20 4.52 -21.94 -1.39
C GLY A 20 5.52 -21.02 -0.70
N LEU A 21 6.81 -21.18 -1.01
CA LEU A 21 7.87 -20.31 -0.48
C LEU A 21 7.74 -18.87 -0.97
N ALA A 22 7.35 -18.65 -2.23
CA ALA A 22 7.12 -17.31 -2.77
C ALA A 22 5.99 -16.58 -2.03
N VAL A 23 4.86 -17.25 -1.81
CA VAL A 23 3.73 -16.67 -1.06
C VAL A 23 4.13 -16.35 0.38
N ILE A 24 4.87 -17.23 1.05
CA ILE A 24 5.35 -16.98 2.41
C ILE A 24 6.31 -15.78 2.44
N ALA A 25 7.21 -15.67 1.47
CA ALA A 25 8.14 -14.54 1.36
C ALA A 25 7.40 -13.21 1.16
N GLU A 26 6.37 -13.17 0.31
CA GLU A 26 5.52 -11.99 0.13
C GLU A 26 4.81 -11.59 1.43
N MET A 27 4.23 -12.57 2.14
CA MET A 27 3.56 -12.33 3.43
C MET A 27 4.52 -11.77 4.49
N ILE A 28 5.74 -12.31 4.58
CA ILE A 28 6.76 -11.84 5.53
C ILE A 28 7.20 -10.42 5.18
N ASN A 29 7.44 -10.13 3.90
CA ASN A 29 7.81 -8.78 3.47
C ASN A 29 6.73 -7.76 3.81
N ALA A 30 5.45 -8.09 3.56
CA ALA A 30 4.33 -7.22 3.91
C ALA A 30 4.28 -6.91 5.42
N GLN A 31 4.53 -7.91 6.28
CA GLN A 31 4.57 -7.70 7.74
C GLN A 31 5.76 -6.84 8.19
N ILE A 32 6.95 -7.03 7.59
CA ILE A 32 8.13 -6.23 7.90
C ILE A 32 7.89 -4.77 7.50
N GLU A 33 7.25 -4.53 6.35
CA GLU A 33 6.91 -3.19 5.89
C GLU A 33 5.84 -2.52 6.75
N ASP A 34 4.78 -3.24 7.14
CA ASP A 34 3.78 -2.76 8.10
C ASP A 34 4.45 -2.34 9.41
N ASN A 35 5.36 -3.17 9.95
CA ASN A 35 6.11 -2.84 11.18
C ASN A 35 7.05 -1.63 11.02
N ARG A 36 7.69 -1.47 9.86
CA ARG A 36 8.52 -0.29 9.56
C ARG A 36 7.67 0.98 9.48
N LEU A 37 6.49 0.88 8.87
CA LEU A 37 5.56 2.00 8.77
C LEU A 37 5.01 2.39 10.14
N ILE A 38 4.60 1.41 10.96
CA ILE A 38 4.17 1.63 12.35
C ILE A 38 5.26 2.36 13.13
N ARG A 39 6.53 1.93 13.03
CA ARG A 39 7.65 2.64 13.69
C ARG A 39 7.85 4.07 13.19
N GLN A 40 7.70 4.33 11.89
CA GLN A 40 7.80 5.70 11.35
C GLN A 40 6.67 6.60 11.85
N VAL A 41 5.47 6.05 11.99
CA VAL A 41 4.29 6.74 12.56
C VAL A 41 4.50 7.01 14.05
N GLU A 42 4.97 6.02 14.81
CA GLU A 42 5.24 6.17 16.26
C GLU A 42 6.33 7.19 16.57
N THR A 43 7.30 7.37 15.66
CA THR A 43 8.48 8.23 15.88
C THR A 43 8.36 9.63 15.28
N SER A 44 7.32 9.91 14.49
CA SER A 44 7.13 11.22 13.86
C SER A 44 5.74 11.79 14.20
N PRO A 45 5.65 12.90 14.96
CA PRO A 45 4.36 13.51 15.33
C PRO A 45 3.58 14.03 14.10
N ASP A 46 4.26 14.19 12.98
CA ASP A 46 3.75 14.69 11.71
C ASP A 46 3.29 13.57 10.75
N VAL A 47 3.31 12.32 11.19
CA VAL A 47 2.88 11.16 10.40
C VAL A 47 1.80 10.38 11.15
N ARG A 48 0.68 10.09 10.47
CA ARG A 48 -0.43 9.31 11.03
C ARG A 48 -0.94 8.32 9.99
N THR A 49 -1.13 7.07 10.39
CA THR A 49 -1.83 6.08 9.55
C THR A 49 -3.32 6.39 9.55
N LEU A 50 -3.94 6.42 8.37
CA LEU A 50 -5.39 6.58 8.23
C LEU A 50 -6.11 5.24 8.10
N GLY A 51 -5.50 4.25 7.44
CA GLY A 51 -6.11 2.94 7.22
C GLY A 51 -5.59 2.25 5.96
N LYS A 52 -6.18 1.11 5.60
CA LYS A 52 -5.90 0.41 4.33
C LYS A 52 -6.97 0.72 3.29
N VAL A 53 -6.57 0.94 2.04
CA VAL A 53 -7.49 1.13 0.92
C VAL A 53 -8.25 -0.17 0.68
N THR A 54 -9.58 -0.11 0.73
CA THR A 54 -10.47 -1.25 0.44
C THR A 54 -11.03 -1.19 -0.96
N ASP A 55 -11.23 0.01 -1.49
CA ASP A 55 -11.77 0.24 -2.83
C ASP A 55 -11.22 1.56 -3.43
N SER A 56 -11.09 1.61 -4.76
CA SER A 56 -10.73 2.82 -5.49
C SER A 56 -11.53 2.93 -6.79
N THR A 57 -12.28 4.02 -6.94
CA THR A 57 -13.14 4.27 -8.10
C THR A 57 -12.83 5.62 -8.72
N PRO A 58 -12.80 5.73 -10.06
CA PRO A 58 -12.70 7.04 -10.70
C PRO A 58 -13.98 7.84 -10.48
N THR A 59 -13.83 9.15 -10.33
CA THR A 59 -14.96 10.09 -10.28
C THR A 59 -15.49 10.39 -11.69
N GLU A 60 -16.67 11.03 -11.80
CA GLU A 60 -17.37 11.27 -13.08
C GLU A 60 -16.52 11.97 -14.16
N ASN A 61 -15.55 12.79 -13.76
CA ASN A 61 -14.68 13.53 -14.69
C ASN A 61 -13.36 12.80 -15.01
N ASN A 62 -13.14 11.60 -14.46
CA ASN A 62 -11.90 10.82 -14.54
C ASN A 62 -10.63 11.58 -14.14
N SER A 63 -10.72 12.79 -13.58
CA SER A 63 -9.55 13.56 -13.13
C SER A 63 -9.19 13.25 -11.68
N ASN A 64 -10.14 12.70 -10.93
CA ASN A 64 -9.99 12.37 -9.52
C ASN A 64 -10.35 10.90 -9.25
N LYS A 65 -9.73 10.32 -8.22
CA LYS A 65 -10.04 9.00 -7.68
C LYS A 65 -10.67 9.14 -6.30
N LEU A 66 -11.79 8.47 -6.09
CA LEU A 66 -12.41 8.27 -4.79
C LEU A 66 -11.86 6.96 -4.20
N ILE A 67 -11.21 7.05 -3.05
CA ILE A 67 -10.71 5.89 -2.31
C ILE A 67 -11.51 5.68 -1.04
N ARG A 68 -11.76 4.42 -0.71
CA ARG A 68 -12.40 4.01 0.54
C ARG A 68 -11.40 3.30 1.43
N LEU A 69 -11.37 3.67 2.70
CA LEU A 69 -10.52 3.05 3.72
C LEU A 69 -11.31 1.99 4.51
N ASP A 70 -10.58 1.14 5.23
CA ASP A 70 -11.11 0.05 6.06
C ASP A 70 -11.92 0.53 7.27
N ASP A 71 -11.66 1.73 7.77
CA ASP A 71 -12.46 2.42 8.79
C ASP A 71 -13.79 3.00 8.25
N GLY A 72 -14.02 2.92 6.93
CA GLY A 72 -15.18 3.48 6.25
C GLY A 72 -14.99 4.92 5.75
N THR A 73 -13.86 5.56 6.04
CA THR A 73 -13.52 6.90 5.55
C THR A 73 -13.39 6.89 4.03
N THR A 74 -13.90 7.94 3.39
CA THR A 74 -13.79 8.13 1.94
C THR A 74 -13.00 9.40 1.65
N LEU A 75 -12.00 9.30 0.78
CA LEU A 75 -11.15 10.42 0.37
C LEU A 75 -11.21 10.61 -1.14
N ILE A 76 -11.14 11.85 -1.60
CA ILE A 76 -11.03 12.19 -3.03
C ILE A 76 -9.60 12.68 -3.27
N LEU A 77 -8.94 12.05 -4.23
CA LEU A 77 -7.59 12.37 -4.66
C LEU A 77 -7.61 12.95 -6.07
N ASP A 78 -6.97 14.09 -6.26
CA ASP A 78 -6.75 14.69 -7.57
C ASP A 78 -5.66 13.88 -8.32
N THR A 79 -6.01 12.68 -8.77
CA THR A 79 -5.15 11.76 -9.52
C THR A 79 -5.94 10.87 -10.47
N THR A 80 -5.27 10.41 -11.53
CA THR A 80 -5.72 9.37 -12.47
C THR A 80 -5.06 8.02 -12.22
N ASP A 81 -4.16 7.93 -11.24
CA ASP A 81 -3.40 6.71 -10.97
C ASP A 81 -4.31 5.58 -10.50
N ASP A 82 -3.94 4.36 -10.86
CA ASP A 82 -4.59 3.18 -10.30
C ASP A 82 -4.04 2.88 -8.90
N ILE A 83 -4.97 2.83 -7.94
CA ILE A 83 -4.68 2.61 -6.53
C ILE A 83 -5.19 1.23 -6.15
N PRO A 84 -4.30 0.23 -5.97
CA PRO A 84 -4.74 -1.11 -5.61
C PRO A 84 -5.27 -1.16 -4.17
N ALA A 85 -6.19 -2.10 -3.92
CA ALA A 85 -6.63 -2.41 -2.56
C ALA A 85 -5.47 -3.00 -1.73
N GLY A 86 -5.56 -2.84 -0.40
CA GLY A 86 -4.54 -3.28 0.55
C GLY A 86 -3.38 -2.31 0.77
N VAL A 87 -3.31 -1.23 -0.01
CA VAL A 87 -2.33 -0.15 0.17
C VAL A 87 -2.63 0.64 1.44
N THR A 88 -1.60 0.90 2.25
CA THR A 88 -1.78 1.69 3.48
C THR A 88 -1.74 3.18 3.17
N ALA A 89 -2.79 3.88 3.60
CA ALA A 89 -2.93 5.32 3.49
C ALA A 89 -2.32 6.00 4.71
N VAL A 90 -1.37 6.90 4.47
CA VAL A 90 -0.61 7.59 5.52
C VAL A 90 -0.75 9.08 5.32
N LEU A 91 -1.26 9.78 6.33
CA LEU A 91 -1.25 11.22 6.38
C LEU A 91 0.11 11.70 6.87
N ARG A 92 0.74 12.58 6.09
CA ARG A 92 2.01 13.21 6.42
C ARG A 92 1.86 14.73 6.35
N ARG A 93 2.20 15.43 7.43
CA ARG A 93 2.40 16.87 7.43
C ARG A 93 3.85 17.17 7.08
N THR A 94 4.05 18.12 6.18
CA THR A 94 5.37 18.62 5.82
C THR A 94 5.39 20.13 5.93
N ASP A 95 6.42 20.67 6.57
CA ASP A 95 6.72 22.09 6.51
C ASP A 95 7.43 22.37 5.19
N LYS A 96 6.77 23.11 4.29
CA LYS A 96 7.43 23.59 3.07
C LYS A 96 8.30 24.82 3.38
N ARG A 97 7.86 25.64 4.34
CA ARG A 97 8.52 26.81 4.95
C ARG A 97 8.01 26.98 6.38
N PRO A 98 8.71 27.72 7.26
CA PRO A 98 8.17 28.08 8.58
C PRO A 98 6.80 28.77 8.41
N GLY A 99 5.74 28.15 8.92
CA GLY A 99 4.35 28.65 8.81
C GLY A 99 3.55 28.19 7.58
N GLU A 100 4.16 27.47 6.62
CA GLU A 100 3.47 26.89 5.47
C GLU A 100 3.36 25.36 5.62
N GLN A 101 2.43 24.93 6.47
CA GLN A 101 2.13 23.50 6.65
C GLN A 101 1.31 22.97 5.46
N GLN A 102 1.75 21.84 4.90
CA GLN A 102 1.03 21.12 3.86
C GLN A 102 0.76 19.69 4.30
N ASN A 103 -0.48 19.24 4.10
CA ASN A 103 -0.88 17.87 4.37
C ASN A 103 -0.83 17.06 3.07
N TRP A 104 -0.19 15.90 3.16
CA TRP A 104 -0.03 14.95 2.06
C TRP A 104 -0.63 13.61 2.46
N LEU A 105 -1.38 13.00 1.55
CA LEU A 105 -1.72 11.59 1.63
C LEU A 105 -0.66 10.79 0.87
N CYS A 106 0.20 10.11 1.60
CA CYS A 106 1.12 9.16 1.01
C CYS A 106 0.49 7.77 1.01
N LEU A 107 0.27 7.23 -0.18
CA LEU A 107 -0.14 5.85 -0.37
C LEU A 107 1.13 5.00 -0.44
N LYS A 108 1.33 4.17 0.59
CA LYS A 108 2.47 3.28 0.67
C LYS A 108 2.00 1.87 0.38
N ALA A 109 2.30 1.37 -0.82
CA ALA A 109 2.12 -0.04 -1.11
C ALA A 109 3.15 -0.84 -0.30
N LEU A 110 2.68 -1.88 0.40
CA LEU A 110 3.44 -2.74 1.33
C LEU A 110 4.52 -3.61 0.67
N SER A 111 4.92 -3.28 -0.57
CA SER A 111 5.78 -4.10 -1.41
C SER A 111 6.69 -3.28 -2.33
N THR A 112 6.65 -1.94 -2.29
CA THR A 112 7.43 -1.13 -3.24
C THR A 112 8.12 0.02 -2.53
N GLU A 113 9.39 0.24 -2.87
CA GLU A 113 10.16 1.44 -2.51
C GLU A 113 9.50 2.74 -3.02
N HIS A 114 8.50 2.63 -3.91
CA HIS A 114 7.72 3.75 -4.44
C HIS A 114 6.58 4.11 -3.48
N THR A 115 6.78 5.19 -2.73
CA THR A 115 5.70 5.89 -2.01
C THR A 115 5.15 6.98 -2.92
N THR A 116 3.87 6.93 -3.28
CA THR A 116 3.22 8.00 -4.04
C THR A 116 2.47 8.91 -3.07
N CYS A 117 2.75 10.22 -3.12
CA CYS A 117 2.12 11.20 -2.25
C CYS A 117 1.23 12.17 -3.03
N TYR A 118 -0.03 12.26 -2.61
CA TYR A 118 -1.03 13.15 -3.15
C TYR A 118 -1.24 14.31 -2.19
N ARG A 119 -1.30 15.53 -2.72
CA ARG A 119 -1.58 16.71 -1.90
C ARG A 119 -3.04 16.70 -1.47
N LEU A 120 -3.30 16.81 -0.17
CA LEU A 120 -4.66 17.00 0.33
C LEU A 120 -4.99 18.49 0.42
N LYS A 121 -6.23 18.83 0.08
CA LYS A 121 -6.76 20.19 0.29
C LYS A 121 -7.35 20.27 1.70
N GLY A 122 -6.96 21.31 2.46
CA GLY A 122 -7.45 21.56 3.82
C GLY A 122 -6.47 21.17 4.94
N ASN A 123 -6.80 21.57 6.18
CA ASN A 123 -6.05 21.15 7.36
C ASN A 123 -6.68 19.89 7.97
N LEU A 124 -5.93 18.78 8.05
CA LEU A 124 -6.41 17.47 8.48
C LEU A 124 -5.76 16.95 9.78
N PHE A 125 -4.97 17.79 10.47
CA PHE A 125 -4.69 17.56 11.90
C PHE A 125 -5.14 18.74 12.74
#